data_AF-A0A9D2GFA7-F1
#
_entry.id   AF-A0A9D2GFA7-F1
#
_cell.length_a   1.000
_cell.length_b   1.000
_cell.length_c   1.000
_cell.angle_alpha   90.00
_cell.angle_beta   90.00
_cell.angle_gamma   90.00
#
_symmetry.space_group_name_H-M   'P 1'
#
loop_
_entity.id
_entity.type
_entity.pdbx_description
1 polymer ?
#
loop_
_entity_poly.entity_id
_entity_poly.type
_entity_poly.pdbx_seq_one_letter_code
_entity_poly.pdbx_strand_id
1 'polypeptide(L)'
;MKHQFDLQYFAEENTDSVDESAVTEKESSEPKKTDNLKYSDKDLDEILSKKFAKWQEKKQKEVDEAKKLAEMDAAQRAEYERNKLQEELNKLKKKDALFEMTKTARKMLQDKGINASEDLLSVLVTTDADKTKAAIDSFSTAFSKAVEDAVKERLKGNPPHKGSGTPAKMTKDQIMDIKDPVERQRLINENRDLFGY
;
A
#
# COMPACT_ATOMS: atom_id res chain seq x y z
N MET A 1 -5.11 -47.11 -30.73
CA MET A 1 -4.51 -47.98 -29.70
C MET A 1 -5.30 -47.77 -28.42
N LYS A 2 -6.00 -48.81 -27.95
CA LYS A 2 -6.77 -48.80 -26.70
C LYS A 2 -5.81 -49.21 -25.58
N HIS A 3 -5.67 -48.38 -24.55
CA HIS A 3 -5.03 -48.81 -23.30
C HIS A 3 -6.13 -49.06 -22.26
N GLN A 4 -6.42 -50.34 -22.06
CA GLN A 4 -7.11 -50.85 -20.87
C GLN A 4 -6.14 -50.72 -19.69
N PHE A 5 -6.58 -50.09 -18.61
CA PHE A 5 -5.91 -50.21 -17.32
C PHE A 5 -6.62 -51.35 -16.57
N ASP A 6 -5.92 -52.47 -16.42
CA ASP A 6 -6.40 -53.66 -15.73
C ASP A 6 -6.40 -53.41 -14.21
N LEU A 7 -7.61 -53.26 -13.67
CA LEU A 7 -7.90 -53.14 -12.23
C LEU A 7 -8.36 -54.50 -11.70
N GLN A 8 -7.47 -55.48 -11.54
CA GLN A 8 -7.81 -56.70 -10.78
C GLN A 8 -6.60 -57.36 -10.09
N TYR A 9 -6.89 -57.91 -8.90
CA TYR A 9 -6.21 -59.01 -8.19
C TYR A 9 -5.05 -58.73 -7.21
N PHE A 10 -5.30 -57.97 -6.13
CA PHE A 10 -4.60 -58.22 -4.85
C PHE A 10 -5.57 -58.34 -3.67
N ALA A 11 -6.61 -59.14 -3.88
CA ALA A 11 -7.32 -59.81 -2.80
C ALA A 11 -7.50 -61.26 -3.25
N GLU A 12 -6.71 -62.17 -2.71
CA GLU A 12 -7.22 -63.36 -2.02
C GLU A 12 -6.10 -64.18 -1.36
N GLU A 13 -6.50 -64.71 -0.22
CA GLU A 13 -5.87 -65.53 0.80
C GLU A 13 -5.77 -67.01 0.36
N ASN A 14 -4.72 -67.73 0.79
CA ASN A 14 -4.66 -69.18 1.08
C ASN A 14 -3.19 -69.61 1.34
N THR A 15 -2.76 -69.89 2.57
CA THR A 15 -2.85 -71.12 3.42
C THR A 15 -1.58 -71.99 3.40
N ASP A 16 -1.09 -72.25 4.62
CA ASP A 16 -0.29 -73.37 5.15
C ASP A 16 1.10 -73.76 4.59
N SER A 17 2.15 -73.64 5.43
CA SER A 17 2.71 -74.77 6.23
C SER A 17 4.05 -74.45 6.97
N VAL A 18 3.95 -74.46 8.31
CA VAL A 18 4.81 -74.96 9.43
C VAL A 18 6.33 -75.23 9.26
N ASP A 19 7.17 -74.74 10.20
CA ASP A 19 8.07 -75.49 11.15
C ASP A 19 9.03 -74.52 11.91
N GLU A 20 8.73 -74.13 13.16
CA GLU A 20 9.24 -74.63 14.46
C GLU A 20 10.69 -74.26 14.83
N SER A 21 10.85 -73.41 15.86
CA SER A 21 11.99 -73.37 16.77
C SER A 21 11.62 -72.57 18.02
N ALA A 22 11.27 -73.29 19.08
CA ALA A 22 10.97 -72.80 20.42
C ALA A 22 12.22 -72.33 21.17
N VAL A 23 12.11 -71.27 21.99
CA VAL A 23 12.65 -71.24 23.38
C VAL A 23 11.80 -70.33 24.26
N THR A 24 11.41 -70.91 25.40
CA THR A 24 10.49 -70.49 26.45
C THR A 24 11.08 -69.46 27.44
N GLU A 25 10.16 -68.66 28.01
CA GLU A 25 10.17 -67.77 29.18
C GLU A 25 11.31 -67.85 30.22
N LYS A 26 11.63 -66.68 30.79
CA LYS A 26 11.90 -66.51 32.24
C LYS A 26 11.69 -65.06 32.70
N GLU A 27 10.74 -64.87 33.62
CA GLU A 27 10.68 -63.73 34.54
C GLU A 27 11.87 -63.72 35.52
N SER A 28 12.38 -62.54 35.89
CA SER A 28 12.30 -62.03 37.29
C SER A 28 13.25 -60.85 37.57
N SER A 29 12.66 -59.80 38.16
CA SER A 29 13.21 -58.84 39.14
C SER A 29 14.18 -57.70 38.72
N GLU A 30 13.65 -56.48 38.87
CA GLU A 30 14.28 -55.14 38.96
C GLU A 30 15.31 -55.00 40.12
N PRO A 31 16.22 -53.98 40.17
CA PRO A 31 15.87 -52.55 40.01
C PRO A 31 16.88 -51.57 39.35
N LYS A 32 16.28 -50.54 38.73
CA LYS A 32 16.69 -49.12 38.58
C LYS A 32 18.04 -48.74 37.96
N LYS A 33 17.96 -48.20 36.73
CA LYS A 33 18.63 -46.94 36.35
C LYS A 33 17.59 -45.94 35.89
N THR A 34 17.33 -44.98 36.77
CA THR A 34 16.61 -43.75 36.48
C THR A 34 17.50 -42.86 35.63
N ASP A 35 17.39 -42.97 34.30
CA ASP A 35 17.83 -41.92 33.38
C ASP A 35 16.66 -41.57 32.46
N ASN A 36 15.76 -40.75 33.03
CA ASN A 36 15.02 -39.72 32.32
C ASN A 36 14.22 -40.18 31.08
N LEU A 37 13.31 -41.16 31.23
CA LEU A 37 12.16 -41.23 30.31
C LEU A 37 11.37 -39.94 30.49
N LYS A 38 11.51 -39.02 29.52
CA LYS A 38 10.84 -37.71 29.52
C LYS A 38 9.31 -37.81 29.53
N TYR A 39 8.76 -39.00 29.24
CA TYR A 39 7.33 -39.27 29.12
C TYR A 39 7.03 -40.68 29.64
N SER A 40 5.94 -40.81 30.41
CA SER A 40 5.33 -42.08 30.81
C SER A 40 4.55 -42.72 29.66
N ASP A 41 4.28 -44.03 29.71
CA ASP A 41 3.41 -44.71 28.72
C ASP A 41 2.04 -44.03 28.61
N LYS A 42 1.52 -43.50 29.73
CA LYS A 42 0.29 -42.69 29.75
C LYS A 42 0.44 -41.38 29.00
N ASP A 43 1.60 -40.73 29.10
CA ASP A 43 1.88 -39.48 28.39
C ASP A 43 2.03 -39.73 26.88
N LEU A 44 2.61 -40.88 26.51
CA LEU A 44 2.74 -41.29 25.10
C LEU A 44 1.38 -41.61 24.48
N ASP A 45 0.50 -42.33 25.18
CA ASP A 45 -0.87 -42.60 24.73
C ASP A 45 -1.67 -41.30 24.56
N GLU A 46 -1.50 -40.33 25.46
CA GLU A 46 -2.16 -39.04 25.35
C GLU A 46 -1.63 -38.20 24.17
N ILE A 47 -0.31 -38.26 23.90
CA ILE A 47 0.29 -37.60 22.74
C ILE A 47 -0.14 -38.27 21.44
N LEU A 48 -0.16 -39.61 21.39
CA LEU A 48 -0.56 -40.39 20.24
C LEU A 48 -2.02 -40.19 19.91
N SER A 49 -2.92 -40.24 20.89
CA SER A 49 -4.35 -39.95 20.71
C SER A 49 -4.59 -38.52 20.22
N LYS A 50 -3.90 -37.51 20.77
CA LYS A 50 -3.99 -36.12 20.28
C LYS A 50 -3.48 -35.99 18.84
N LYS A 51 -2.39 -36.66 18.48
CA LYS A 51 -1.86 -36.65 17.11
C LYS A 51 -2.77 -37.40 16.15
N PHE A 52 -3.33 -38.53 16.57
CA PHE A 52 -4.27 -39.31 15.80
C PHE A 52 -5.57 -38.55 15.55
N ALA A 53 -6.12 -37.90 16.58
CA ALA A 53 -7.29 -37.03 16.44
C ALA A 53 -7.03 -35.87 15.45
N LYS A 54 -5.87 -35.20 15.55
CA LYS A 54 -5.49 -34.14 14.60
C LYS A 54 -5.29 -34.68 13.18
N TRP A 55 -4.70 -35.86 13.04
CA TRP A 55 -4.49 -36.49 11.75
C TRP A 55 -5.81 -36.94 11.12
N GLN A 56 -6.72 -37.53 11.92
CA GLN A 56 -8.08 -37.86 11.50
C GLN A 56 -8.85 -36.60 11.11
N GLU A 57 -8.81 -35.54 11.91
CA GLU A 57 -9.50 -34.27 11.57
C GLU A 57 -8.97 -33.68 10.27
N LYS A 58 -7.65 -33.71 10.06
CA LYS A 58 -7.03 -33.25 8.82
C LYS A 58 -7.43 -34.13 7.64
N LYS A 59 -7.45 -35.45 7.80
CA LYS A 59 -7.89 -36.39 6.77
C LYS A 59 -9.37 -36.24 6.46
N GLN A 60 -10.19 -36.01 7.48
CA GLN A 60 -11.62 -35.75 7.32
C GLN A 60 -11.83 -34.45 6.53
N LYS A 61 -11.13 -33.36 6.87
CA LYS A 61 -11.20 -32.11 6.10
C LYS A 61 -10.72 -32.25 4.67
N GLU A 62 -9.62 -32.97 4.42
CA GLU A 62 -9.13 -33.23 3.06
C GLU A 62 -10.13 -34.08 2.25
N VAL A 63 -10.74 -35.09 2.88
CA VAL A 63 -11.76 -35.94 2.25
C VAL A 63 -13.06 -35.18 2.05
N ASP A 64 -13.48 -34.33 2.98
CA ASP A 64 -14.70 -33.53 2.88
C ASP A 64 -14.54 -32.40 1.87
N GLU A 65 -13.35 -31.80 1.75
CA GLU A 65 -13.03 -30.82 0.72
C GLU A 65 -12.91 -31.48 -0.66
N ALA A 66 -12.26 -32.65 -0.77
CA ALA A 66 -12.18 -33.42 -2.01
C ALA A 66 -13.56 -33.96 -2.42
N LYS A 67 -14.38 -34.42 -1.47
CA LYS A 67 -15.78 -34.80 -1.71
C LYS A 67 -16.59 -33.60 -2.09
N LYS A 68 -16.48 -32.46 -1.42
CA LYS A 68 -17.17 -31.22 -1.83
C LYS A 68 -16.73 -30.72 -3.21
N LEU A 69 -15.47 -30.92 -3.60
CA LEU A 69 -14.96 -30.64 -4.95
C LEU A 69 -15.45 -31.64 -6.00
N ALA A 70 -15.65 -32.90 -5.61
CA ALA A 70 -16.15 -33.96 -6.47
C ALA A 70 -17.69 -33.97 -6.58
N GLU A 71 -18.39 -33.61 -5.49
CA GLU A 71 -19.83 -33.40 -5.33
C GLU A 71 -20.27 -32.06 -5.89
N MET A 72 -19.34 -31.12 -6.13
CA MET A 72 -19.57 -30.13 -7.18
C MET A 72 -19.69 -30.87 -8.51
N ASP A 73 -20.94 -31.08 -8.90
CA ASP A 73 -21.35 -31.60 -10.19
C ASP A 73 -20.56 -30.88 -11.29
N ALA A 74 -20.25 -31.55 -12.41
CA ALA A 74 -19.40 -30.97 -13.46
C ALA A 74 -19.89 -29.56 -13.90
N ALA A 75 -21.19 -29.31 -13.77
CA ALA A 75 -21.84 -28.01 -13.96
C ALA A 75 -21.35 -26.91 -12.99
N GLN A 76 -21.17 -27.17 -11.70
CA GLN A 76 -20.74 -26.15 -10.72
C GLN A 76 -19.26 -25.75 -10.91
N ARG A 77 -18.41 -26.72 -11.26
CA ARG A 77 -17.01 -26.43 -11.64
C ARG A 77 -16.95 -25.59 -12.92
N ALA A 78 -17.72 -25.97 -13.94
CA ALA A 78 -17.82 -25.18 -15.17
C ALA A 78 -18.36 -23.76 -14.91
N GLU A 79 -19.33 -23.61 -14.01
CA GLU A 79 -19.91 -22.30 -13.67
C GLU A 79 -18.93 -21.43 -12.88
N TYR A 80 -18.17 -22.01 -11.96
CA TYR A 80 -17.09 -21.32 -11.25
C TYR A 80 -15.99 -20.84 -12.20
N GLU A 81 -15.52 -21.71 -13.10
CA GLU A 81 -14.53 -21.35 -14.12
C GLU A 81 -15.06 -20.26 -15.05
N ARG A 82 -16.31 -20.38 -15.50
CA ARG A 82 -16.96 -19.37 -16.33
C ARG A 82 -17.07 -18.03 -15.60
N ASN A 83 -17.47 -18.03 -14.34
CA ASN A 83 -17.59 -16.80 -13.55
C ASN A 83 -16.21 -16.16 -13.32
N LYS A 84 -15.18 -16.95 -13.03
CA LYS A 84 -13.81 -16.46 -12.91
C LYS A 84 -13.31 -15.84 -14.23
N LEU A 85 -13.51 -16.51 -15.36
CA LEU A 85 -13.17 -15.98 -16.68
C LEU A 85 -13.95 -14.71 -16.98
N GLN A 86 -15.24 -14.65 -16.62
CA GLN A 86 -16.06 -13.47 -16.81
C GLN A 86 -15.59 -12.28 -15.97
N GLU A 87 -15.18 -12.52 -14.72
CA GLU A 87 -14.59 -11.49 -13.85
C GLU A 87 -13.27 -10.97 -14.41
N GLU A 88 -12.39 -11.86 -14.87
CA GLU A 88 -11.13 -11.49 -15.51
C GLU A 88 -11.36 -10.67 -16.78
N LEU A 89 -12.28 -11.10 -17.65
CA LEU A 89 -12.70 -10.35 -18.83
C LEU A 89 -13.27 -8.98 -18.48
N ASN A 90 -14.13 -8.91 -17.46
CA ASN A 90 -14.70 -7.64 -17.01
C ASN A 90 -13.63 -6.70 -16.45
N LYS A 91 -12.64 -7.24 -15.71
CA LYS A 91 -11.51 -6.47 -15.18
C LYS A 91 -10.61 -5.94 -16.28
N LEU A 92 -10.32 -6.77 -17.29
CA LEU A 92 -9.58 -6.36 -18.49
C LEU A 92 -10.32 -5.26 -19.25
N LYS A 93 -11.59 -5.48 -19.58
CA LYS A 93 -12.42 -4.46 -20.25
C LYS A 93 -12.49 -3.15 -19.48
N LYS A 94 -12.60 -3.20 -18.14
CA LYS A 94 -12.56 -2.00 -17.30
C LYS A 94 -11.20 -1.29 -17.37
N LYS A 95 -10.09 -2.03 -17.35
CA LYS A 95 -8.75 -1.46 -17.49
C LYS A 95 -8.56 -0.80 -18.85
N ASP A 96 -9.00 -1.45 -19.92
CA ASP A 96 -8.90 -0.90 -21.28
C ASP A 96 -9.74 0.37 -21.42
N ALA A 97 -10.96 0.37 -20.90
CA ALA A 97 -11.82 1.55 -20.87
C ALA A 97 -11.19 2.70 -20.07
N LEU A 98 -10.63 2.41 -18.89
CA LEU A 98 -9.91 3.42 -18.09
C LEU A 98 -8.66 3.92 -18.80
N PHE A 99 -7.92 3.06 -19.51
CA PHE A 99 -6.74 3.44 -20.26
C PHE A 99 -7.07 4.40 -21.41
N GLU A 100 -8.10 4.08 -22.20
CA GLU A 100 -8.57 4.96 -23.26
C GLU A 100 -9.10 6.29 -22.70
N MET A 101 -9.86 6.27 -21.60
CA MET A 101 -10.30 7.50 -20.94
C MET A 101 -9.15 8.29 -20.34
N THR A 102 -8.10 7.63 -19.86
CA THR A 102 -6.89 8.29 -19.36
C THR A 102 -6.15 8.99 -20.48
N LYS A 103 -6.08 8.37 -21.65
CA LYS A 103 -5.47 8.94 -22.85
C LYS A 103 -6.25 10.17 -23.34
N THR A 104 -7.58 10.10 -23.40
CA THR A 104 -8.40 11.26 -23.77
C THR A 104 -8.30 12.37 -22.74
N ALA A 105 -8.32 12.03 -21.44
CA ALA A 105 -8.12 12.98 -20.35
C ALA A 105 -6.79 13.71 -20.41
N ARG A 106 -5.70 12.97 -20.64
CA ARG A 106 -4.36 13.53 -20.85
C ARG A 106 -4.36 14.52 -22.01
N LYS A 107 -4.96 14.16 -23.13
CA LYS A 107 -5.05 15.04 -24.29
C LYS A 107 -5.82 16.32 -23.96
N MET A 108 -6.98 16.20 -23.29
CA MET A 108 -7.77 17.36 -22.87
C MET A 108 -7.01 18.30 -21.93
N LEU A 109 -6.20 17.77 -21.02
CA LEU A 109 -5.34 18.59 -20.15
C LEU A 109 -4.19 19.23 -20.92
N GLN A 110 -3.57 18.50 -21.84
CA GLN A 110 -2.51 19.02 -22.73
C GLN A 110 -3.02 20.14 -23.63
N ASP A 111 -4.23 20.03 -24.17
CA ASP A 111 -4.87 21.08 -24.96
C ASP A 111 -5.07 22.37 -24.14
N LYS A 112 -5.20 22.24 -22.81
CA LYS A 112 -5.25 23.37 -21.85
C LYS A 112 -3.87 23.78 -21.32
N GLY A 113 -2.79 23.24 -21.87
CA GLY A 113 -1.41 23.55 -21.49
C GLY A 113 -0.93 22.89 -20.19
N ILE A 114 -1.68 21.91 -19.67
CA ILE A 114 -1.39 21.23 -18.40
C ILE A 114 -0.84 19.83 -18.70
N ASN A 115 0.42 19.58 -18.32
CA ASN A 115 1.01 18.25 -18.43
C ASN A 115 0.85 17.49 -17.10
N ALA A 116 -0.18 16.63 -17.03
CA ALA A 116 -0.50 15.85 -15.83
C ALA A 116 0.27 14.53 -15.78
N SER A 117 0.73 14.13 -14.59
CA SER A 117 1.32 12.82 -14.34
C SER A 117 0.27 11.71 -14.37
N GLU A 118 0.71 10.47 -14.56
CA GLU A 118 -0.15 9.28 -14.50
C GLU A 118 -0.88 9.16 -13.16
N ASP A 119 -0.20 9.46 -12.06
CA ASP A 119 -0.79 9.39 -10.72
C ASP A 119 -1.98 10.36 -10.57
N LEU A 120 -1.84 11.60 -11.07
CA LEU A 120 -2.92 12.58 -11.03
C LEU A 120 -4.10 12.16 -11.92
N LEU A 121 -3.79 11.62 -13.10
CA LEU A 121 -4.80 11.14 -14.03
C LEU A 121 -5.57 9.93 -13.47
N SER A 122 -4.90 9.03 -12.74
CA SER A 122 -5.55 7.88 -12.10
C SER A 122 -6.62 8.28 -11.07
N VAL A 123 -6.52 9.48 -10.50
CA VAL A 123 -7.49 10.04 -9.55
C VAL A 123 -8.61 10.79 -10.27
N LEU A 124 -8.29 11.50 -11.36
CA LEU A 124 -9.27 12.27 -12.14
C LEU A 124 -10.14 11.40 -13.05
N VAL A 125 -9.60 10.27 -13.52
CA VAL A 125 -10.25 9.42 -14.53
C VAL A 125 -11.00 8.28 -13.87
N THR A 126 -12.27 8.16 -14.24
CA THR A 126 -13.14 7.09 -13.77
C THR A 126 -13.73 6.35 -14.96
N THR A 127 -14.44 5.25 -14.73
CA THR A 127 -15.14 4.51 -15.80
C THR A 127 -16.32 5.30 -16.39
N ASP A 128 -16.66 6.44 -15.79
CA ASP A 128 -17.76 7.32 -16.20
C ASP A 128 -17.18 8.54 -16.94
N ALA A 129 -17.55 8.67 -18.22
CA ALA A 129 -17.02 9.70 -19.10
C ALA A 129 -17.42 11.12 -18.67
N ASP A 130 -18.66 11.30 -18.23
CA ASP A 130 -19.18 12.62 -17.85
C ASP A 130 -18.53 13.11 -16.56
N LYS A 131 -18.35 12.20 -15.58
CA LYS A 131 -17.63 12.51 -14.34
C LYS A 131 -16.17 12.85 -14.60
N THR A 132 -15.51 12.08 -15.47
CA THR A 132 -14.10 12.31 -15.84
C THR A 132 -13.93 13.68 -16.49
N LYS A 133 -14.80 14.03 -17.44
CA LYS A 133 -14.78 15.36 -18.09
C LYS A 133 -15.01 16.49 -17.09
N ALA A 134 -16.03 16.38 -16.23
CA ALA A 134 -16.31 17.37 -15.22
C ALA A 134 -15.15 17.55 -14.23
N ALA A 135 -14.50 16.46 -13.82
CA ALA A 135 -13.32 16.51 -12.95
C ALA A 135 -12.14 17.22 -13.63
N ILE A 136 -11.87 16.92 -14.90
CA ILE A 136 -10.81 17.56 -15.70
C ILE A 136 -11.07 19.05 -15.90
N ASP A 137 -12.31 19.43 -16.23
CA ASP A 137 -12.67 20.83 -16.45
C ASP A 137 -12.58 21.64 -15.15
N SER A 138 -13.07 21.08 -14.03
CA SER A 138 -12.96 21.69 -12.71
C SER A 138 -11.50 21.85 -12.29
N PHE A 139 -10.69 20.79 -12.42
CA PHE A 139 -9.28 20.82 -12.08
C PHE A 139 -8.52 21.85 -12.91
N SER A 140 -8.70 21.85 -14.23
CA SER A 140 -8.01 22.78 -15.11
C SER A 140 -8.34 24.24 -14.79
N THR A 141 -9.61 24.54 -14.48
CA THR A 141 -10.02 25.89 -14.09
C THR A 141 -9.37 26.32 -12.77
N ALA A 142 -9.39 25.44 -11.78
CA ALA A 142 -8.76 25.71 -10.48
C ALA A 142 -7.24 25.88 -10.60
N PHE A 143 -6.59 25.05 -11.43
CA PHE A 143 -5.16 25.11 -11.68
C PHE A 143 -4.76 26.43 -12.34
N SER A 144 -5.42 26.82 -13.44
CA SER A 144 -5.13 28.08 -14.12
C SER A 144 -5.31 29.28 -13.19
N LYS A 145 -6.37 29.29 -12.38
CA LYS A 145 -6.58 30.34 -11.37
C LYS A 145 -5.46 30.39 -10.34
N ALA A 146 -5.06 29.25 -9.77
CA ALA A 146 -4.00 29.18 -8.79
C ALA A 146 -2.65 29.64 -9.36
N VAL A 147 -2.35 29.27 -10.62
CA VAL A 147 -1.15 29.71 -11.32
C VAL A 147 -1.20 31.22 -11.57
N GLU A 148 -2.33 31.76 -12.04
CA GLU A 148 -2.48 33.20 -12.22
C GLU A 148 -2.30 33.97 -10.92
N ASP A 149 -2.89 33.51 -9.82
CA ASP A 149 -2.80 34.16 -8.52
C ASP A 149 -1.35 34.12 -8.00
N ALA A 150 -0.65 33.00 -8.14
CA ALA A 150 0.77 32.89 -7.80
C ALA A 150 1.65 33.79 -8.69
N VAL A 151 1.35 33.91 -9.98
CA VAL A 151 2.06 34.82 -10.90
C VAL A 151 1.79 36.27 -10.52
N LYS A 152 0.54 36.65 -10.23
CA LYS A 152 0.18 37.99 -9.74
C LYS A 152 0.92 38.31 -8.45
N GLU A 153 1.01 37.36 -7.53
CA GLU A 153 1.75 37.53 -6.28
C GLU A 153 3.24 37.76 -6.53
N ARG A 154 3.87 36.98 -7.43
CA ARG A 154 5.26 37.21 -7.82
C ARG A 154 5.48 38.53 -8.55
N LEU A 155 4.53 38.94 -9.40
CA LEU A 155 4.60 40.19 -10.17
C LEU A 155 4.34 41.44 -9.33
N LYS A 156 3.63 41.34 -8.20
CA LYS A 156 3.50 42.45 -7.24
C LYS A 156 4.86 42.96 -6.77
N GLY A 157 5.91 42.13 -6.88
CA GLY A 157 7.28 42.47 -6.51
C GLY A 157 7.42 42.65 -5.01
N ASN A 158 8.66 42.58 -4.52
CA ASN A 158 8.92 43.09 -3.17
C ASN A 158 8.73 44.61 -3.22
N PRO A 159 7.97 45.21 -2.27
CA PRO A 159 7.87 46.65 -2.20
C PRO A 159 9.30 47.23 -2.15
N PRO A 160 9.56 48.38 -2.81
CA PRO A 160 10.87 48.98 -2.77
C PRO A 160 11.29 49.08 -1.32
N HIS A 161 12.46 48.50 -0.99
CA HIS A 161 13.04 48.66 0.32
C HIS A 161 13.03 50.17 0.56
N LYS A 162 12.33 50.61 1.61
CA LYS A 162 12.36 52.02 2.02
C LYS A 162 13.83 52.29 2.28
N GLY A 163 14.53 52.79 1.26
CA GLY A 163 15.88 53.25 1.42
C GLY A 163 15.79 54.26 2.55
N SER A 164 16.67 54.12 3.53
CA SER A 164 17.08 55.22 4.39
C SER A 164 17.74 56.28 3.49
N GLY A 165 16.94 56.89 2.62
CA GLY A 165 17.35 57.61 1.42
C GLY A 165 16.72 59.00 1.36
N THR A 166 16.38 59.54 2.52
CA THR A 166 16.55 60.96 2.78
C THR A 166 17.53 61.01 3.95
N PRO A 167 18.74 61.59 3.84
CA PRO A 167 19.48 61.92 5.06
C PRO A 167 18.51 62.73 5.90
N ALA A 168 18.11 62.20 7.06
CA ALA A 168 17.22 62.92 7.95
C ALA A 168 17.88 64.29 8.15
N LYS A 169 17.21 65.37 7.70
CA LYS A 169 17.64 66.72 8.04
C LYS A 169 17.80 66.70 9.56
N MET A 170 19.02 66.95 10.05
CA MET A 170 19.29 66.86 11.48
C MET A 170 18.26 67.69 12.22
N THR A 171 17.64 67.13 13.26
CA THR A 171 16.66 67.89 14.03
C THR A 171 17.37 68.97 14.85
N LYS A 172 16.62 70.00 15.28
CA LYS A 172 17.13 71.08 16.14
C LYS A 172 17.90 70.52 17.34
N ASP A 173 17.33 69.49 17.98
CA ASP A 173 17.91 68.87 19.17
C ASP A 173 19.20 68.10 18.84
N GLN A 174 19.23 67.39 17.72
CA GLN A 174 20.44 66.69 17.25
C GLN A 174 21.58 67.65 16.95
N ILE A 175 21.28 68.86 16.43
CA ILE A 175 22.29 69.89 16.20
C ILE A 175 22.79 70.47 17.52
N MET A 176 21.91 70.70 18.50
CA MET A 176 22.29 71.25 19.81
C MET A 176 23.08 70.27 20.69
N ASP A 177 22.86 68.96 20.52
CA ASP A 177 23.59 67.89 21.21
C ASP A 177 25.04 67.69 20.70
N ILE A 178 25.42 68.34 19.61
CA ILE A 178 26.80 68.29 19.09
C ILE A 178 27.74 68.97 20.09
N LYS A 179 28.69 68.19 20.61
CA LYS A 179 29.66 68.64 21.64
C LYS A 179 30.60 69.72 21.13
N ASP A 180 31.00 69.66 19.86
CA ASP A 180 31.88 70.65 19.24
C ASP A 180 31.11 71.96 18.98
N PRO A 181 31.48 73.08 19.63
CA PRO A 181 30.80 74.36 19.45
C PRO A 181 30.89 74.91 18.02
N VAL A 182 32.00 74.67 17.32
CA VAL A 182 32.23 75.23 15.98
C VAL A 182 31.35 74.51 14.96
N GLU A 183 31.33 73.17 15.04
CA GLU A 183 30.52 72.34 14.16
C GLU A 183 29.02 72.52 14.44
N ARG A 184 28.63 72.68 15.71
CA ARG A 184 27.26 73.05 16.09
C ARG A 184 26.84 74.37 15.46
N GLN A 185 27.65 75.43 15.58
CA GLN A 185 27.31 76.74 15.02
C GLN A 185 27.22 76.72 13.49
N ARG A 186 28.11 75.95 12.84
CA ARG A 186 28.05 75.71 11.41
C ARG A 186 26.74 75.06 11.00
N LEU A 187 26.32 74.00 11.68
CA LEU A 187 25.09 73.28 11.38
C LEU A 187 23.83 74.09 11.70
N ILE A 188 23.86 74.98 12.70
CA ILE A 188 22.80 75.97 12.96
C ILE A 188 22.65 76.93 11.76
N ASN A 189 23.77 77.41 11.22
CA ASN A 189 23.76 78.33 10.06
C ASN A 189 23.38 77.63 8.75
N GLU A 190 23.71 76.35 8.61
CA GLU A 190 23.31 75.54 7.46
C GLU A 190 21.82 75.11 7.55
N ASN A 191 21.26 75.03 8.77
CA ASN A 191 19.86 74.65 9.02
C ASN A 191 19.07 75.74 9.76
N ARG A 192 19.19 77.01 9.31
CA ARG A 192 18.56 78.18 9.95
C ARG A 192 17.06 78.05 10.16
N ASP A 193 16.39 77.40 9.21
CA ASP A 193 14.95 77.12 9.24
C ASP A 193 14.51 76.40 10.53
N LEU A 194 15.38 75.57 11.12
CA LEU A 194 15.10 74.84 12.36
C LEU A 194 15.23 75.71 13.63
N PHE A 195 15.88 76.86 13.52
CA PHE A 195 16.14 77.78 14.63
C PHE A 195 15.29 79.06 14.58
N GLY A 196 14.46 79.23 13.53
CA GLY A 196 13.51 80.33 13.41
C GLY A 196 14.15 81.65 12.98
N TYR A 197 15.24 81.58 12.21
CA TYR A 197 15.99 82.72 11.65
C TYR A 197 15.94 82.79 10.14
#